data_AF-A0A256WI48-F1
#
_entry.id   AF-A0A256WI48-F1
#
_cell.length_a   1.000
_cell.length_b   1.000
_cell.length_c   1.000
_cell.angle_alpha   90.00
_cell.angle_beta   90.00
_cell.angle_gamma   90.00
#
_symmetry.space_group_name_H-M   'P 1'
#
loop_
_entity.id
_entity.type
_entity.pdbx_description
1 polymer ?
#
loop_
_entity_poly.entity_id
_entity_poly.type
_entity_poly.pdbx_seq_one_letter_code
_entity_poly.pdbx_strand_id
1 'polypeptide(L)'
;MKKLREKDVVLYWDILKEINDEKEYLKENPEEHPELNTDEKIMDYIYNSDILDFRFEELTSNLTEFMKKHNQPNYYKNMWVVSVNNFGWRNLSGAKIICAESGEDLLRQLLPKTECTFYIYKNNRNSFKIQNFHHDSPTGNEWYYVKAMTIPEVNKGEDLVYEMMEN
;
A
#
# COMPACT_ATOMS: atom_id res chain seq x y z
N MET A 1 -1.15 -23.41 -3.26
CA MET A 1 -1.08 -22.04 -2.70
C MET A 1 -1.81 -22.02 -1.36
N LYS A 2 -1.19 -21.50 -0.30
CA LYS A 2 -1.85 -21.31 1.00
C LYS A 2 -2.89 -20.20 0.82
N LYS A 3 -4.17 -20.47 1.12
CA LYS A 3 -5.24 -19.47 1.05
C LYS A 3 -4.90 -18.36 2.05
N LEU A 4 -4.70 -17.13 1.57
CA LEU A 4 -4.49 -15.97 2.44
C LEU A 4 -5.76 -15.79 3.27
N ARG A 5 -5.60 -15.59 4.58
CA ARG A 5 -6.73 -15.39 5.49
C ARG A 5 -6.78 -13.91 5.84
N GLU A 6 -7.98 -13.38 6.03
CA GLU A 6 -8.21 -11.99 6.44
C GLU A 6 -7.34 -11.55 7.62
N LYS A 7 -7.09 -12.46 8.58
CA LYS A 7 -6.18 -12.25 9.71
C LYS A 7 -4.70 -12.02 9.37
N ASP A 8 -4.31 -12.19 8.11
CA ASP A 8 -2.94 -11.96 7.65
C ASP A 8 -2.78 -10.53 7.06
N VAL A 9 -3.89 -9.77 6.94
CA VAL A 9 -3.89 -8.33 6.60
C VAL A 9 -3.28 -7.55 7.76
N VAL A 10 -2.35 -6.65 7.44
CA VAL A 10 -1.70 -5.76 8.42
C VAL A 10 -2.15 -4.31 8.28
N LEU A 11 -2.44 -3.88 7.05
CA LEU A 11 -2.87 -2.54 6.69
C LEU A 11 -3.75 -2.65 5.44
N TYR A 12 -4.68 -1.73 5.24
CA TYR A 12 -5.49 -1.65 4.03
C TYR A 12 -5.86 -0.19 3.74
N TRP A 13 -6.34 0.04 2.52
CA TRP A 13 -6.99 1.28 2.12
C TRP A 13 -8.23 0.94 1.31
N ASP A 14 -9.38 1.39 1.78
CA ASP A 14 -10.67 1.26 1.10
C ASP A 14 -11.47 2.52 1.41
N ILE A 15 -11.53 3.45 0.45
CA ILE A 15 -12.17 4.76 0.62
C ILE A 15 -13.61 4.61 1.08
N LEU A 16 -14.36 3.64 0.55
CA LEU A 16 -15.75 3.43 0.94
C LEU A 16 -15.84 2.94 2.38
N LYS A 17 -14.91 2.09 2.81
CA LYS A 17 -14.82 1.67 4.20
C LYS A 17 -14.48 2.84 5.13
N GLU A 18 -13.46 3.64 4.80
CA GLU A 18 -13.07 4.80 5.61
C GLU A 18 -14.22 5.80 5.76
N ILE A 19 -14.95 6.08 4.66
CA ILE A 19 -16.13 6.95 4.69
C ILE A 19 -17.23 6.38 5.59
N ASN A 20 -17.50 5.07 5.52
CA ASN A 20 -18.54 4.45 6.33
C ASN A 20 -18.16 4.42 7.81
N ASP A 21 -16.91 4.08 8.13
CA ASP A 21 -16.40 4.04 9.50
C ASP A 21 -16.46 5.45 10.13
N GLU A 22 -16.08 6.50 9.40
CA GLU A 22 -16.18 7.90 9.85
C GLU A 22 -17.64 8.36 10.02
N LYS A 23 -18.50 7.99 9.08
CA LYS A 23 -19.94 8.28 9.15
C LYS A 23 -20.58 7.64 10.37
N GLU A 24 -20.21 6.41 10.71
CA GLU A 24 -20.68 5.72 11.92
C GLU A 24 -20.20 6.44 13.18
N TYR A 25 -18.91 6.80 13.24
CA TYR A 25 -18.35 7.58 14.36
C TYR A 25 -19.12 8.89 14.60
N LEU A 26 -19.36 9.68 13.55
CA LEU A 26 -20.07 10.97 13.67
C LEU A 26 -21.53 10.80 14.12
N LYS A 27 -22.17 9.67 13.77
CA LYS A 27 -23.54 9.34 14.25
C LYS A 27 -23.55 8.90 15.70
N GLU A 28 -22.50 8.24 16.16
CA GLU A 28 -22.35 7.79 17.55
C GLU A 28 -21.94 8.93 18.50
N ASN A 29 -21.35 10.01 17.97
CA ASN A 29 -20.87 11.17 18.74
C ASN A 29 -21.49 12.50 18.24
N PRO A 30 -22.83 12.64 18.21
CA PRO A 30 -23.51 13.81 17.65
C PRO A 30 -23.24 15.12 18.42
N GLU A 31 -22.74 15.05 19.65
CA GLU A 31 -22.36 16.21 20.45
C GLU A 31 -21.07 16.90 19.99
N GLU A 32 -20.19 16.18 19.28
CA GLU A 32 -18.96 16.77 18.72
C GLU A 32 -19.28 17.68 17.53
N HIS A 33 -20.34 17.33 16.79
CA HIS A 33 -20.77 17.99 15.56
C HIS A 33 -22.31 18.06 15.45
N PRO A 34 -22.98 18.84 16.31
CA PRO A 34 -24.45 18.89 16.35
C PRO A 34 -25.09 19.42 15.06
N GLU A 35 -24.33 20.13 14.23
CA GLU A 35 -24.75 20.61 12.91
C GLU A 35 -24.91 19.49 11.87
N LEU A 36 -24.21 18.35 12.04
CA LEU A 36 -24.20 17.19 11.14
C LEU A 36 -25.37 16.25 11.41
N ASN A 37 -26.57 16.81 11.43
CA ASN A 37 -27.80 16.13 11.84
C ASN A 37 -28.51 15.32 10.73
N THR A 38 -27.90 15.19 9.55
CA THR A 38 -28.40 14.36 8.45
C THR A 38 -27.25 13.63 7.76
N ASP A 39 -27.56 12.48 7.16
CA ASP A 39 -26.58 11.71 6.36
C ASP A 39 -25.95 12.56 5.26
N GLU A 40 -26.73 13.41 4.57
CA GLU A 40 -26.22 14.29 3.51
C GLU A 40 -25.15 15.25 4.04
N LYS A 41 -25.38 15.88 5.20
CA LYS A 41 -24.41 16.79 5.81
C LYS A 41 -23.17 16.07 6.30
N ILE A 42 -23.32 14.87 6.85
CA ILE A 42 -22.18 14.04 7.26
C ILE A 42 -21.32 13.70 6.04
N MET A 43 -21.94 13.27 4.95
CA MET A 43 -21.20 12.96 3.71
C MET A 43 -20.52 14.20 3.14
N ASP A 44 -21.21 15.34 3.08
CA ASP A 44 -20.65 16.60 2.62
C ASP A 44 -19.46 17.05 3.48
N TYR A 45 -19.56 16.90 4.80
CA TYR A 45 -18.46 17.16 5.72
C TYR A 45 -17.26 16.23 5.46
N ILE A 46 -17.47 14.92 5.33
CA ILE A 46 -16.39 13.96 5.07
C ILE A 46 -15.68 14.27 3.74
N TYR A 47 -16.42 14.55 2.66
CA TYR A 47 -15.84 14.81 1.35
C TYR A 47 -15.15 16.17 1.22
N ASN A 48 -15.59 17.18 1.97
CA ASN A 48 -15.03 18.53 1.91
C ASN A 48 -14.05 18.84 3.06
N SER A 49 -13.72 17.85 3.87
CA SER A 49 -12.71 17.96 4.93
C SER A 49 -11.45 17.16 4.58
N ASP A 50 -10.38 17.38 5.34
CA ASP A 50 -9.11 16.68 5.16
C ASP A 50 -9.10 15.30 5.87
N ILE A 51 -10.27 14.77 6.30
CA ILE A 51 -10.33 13.52 7.08
C ILE A 51 -9.72 12.35 6.30
N LEU A 52 -10.08 12.19 5.03
CA LEU A 52 -9.54 11.11 4.21
C LEU A 52 -8.03 11.25 3.99
N ASP A 53 -7.55 12.48 3.84
CA ASP A 53 -6.12 12.76 3.71
C ASP A 53 -5.38 12.39 5.01
N PHE A 54 -5.90 12.77 6.19
CA PHE A 54 -5.32 12.38 7.48
C PHE A 54 -5.32 10.85 7.68
N ARG A 55 -6.38 10.15 7.27
CA ARG A 55 -6.43 8.68 7.33
C ARG A 55 -5.38 8.04 6.42
N PHE A 56 -5.19 8.60 5.22
CA PHE A 56 -4.16 8.13 4.30
C PHE A 56 -2.74 8.41 4.83
N GLU A 57 -2.50 9.59 5.42
CA GLU A 57 -1.26 9.92 6.11
C GLU A 57 -0.96 8.94 7.27
N GLU A 58 -1.96 8.63 8.10
CA GLU A 58 -1.83 7.64 9.17
C GLU A 58 -1.48 6.25 8.61
N LEU A 59 -2.17 5.81 7.55
CA LEU A 59 -1.87 4.56 6.86
C LEU A 59 -0.42 4.51 6.38
N THR A 60 0.05 5.55 5.69
CA THR A 60 1.41 5.59 5.13
C THR A 60 2.50 5.70 6.21
N SER A 61 2.20 6.39 7.32
CA SER A 61 3.04 6.41 8.53
C SER A 61 3.15 5.01 9.15
N ASN A 62 2.02 4.31 9.32
CA ASN A 62 1.99 2.94 9.81
C ASN A 62 2.72 1.97 8.89
N LEU A 63 2.60 2.14 7.57
CA LEU A 63 3.36 1.37 6.58
C LEU A 63 4.86 1.65 6.68
N THR A 64 5.25 2.90 6.93
CA THR A 64 6.66 3.26 7.15
C THR A 64 7.24 2.51 8.36
N GLU A 65 6.52 2.46 9.47
CA GLU A 65 6.93 1.69 10.65
C GLU A 65 6.96 0.18 10.38
N PHE A 66 5.99 -0.32 9.60
CA PHE A 66 5.99 -1.70 9.16
C PHE A 66 7.21 -2.03 8.31
N MET A 67 7.58 -1.16 7.36
CA MET A 67 8.78 -1.28 6.52
C MET A 67 10.07 -1.31 7.36
N LYS A 68 10.21 -0.41 8.34
CA LYS A 68 11.37 -0.35 9.23
C LYS A 68 11.61 -1.67 9.97
N LYS A 69 10.55 -2.35 10.41
CA LYS A 69 10.66 -3.68 11.07
C LYS A 69 11.28 -4.75 10.15
N HIS A 70 11.15 -4.60 8.83
CA HIS A 70 11.70 -5.53 7.84
C HIS A 70 13.13 -5.16 7.41
N ASN A 71 13.58 -3.94 7.68
CA ASN A 71 14.92 -3.45 7.35
C ASN A 71 15.93 -3.81 8.47
N GLN A 72 16.37 -5.06 8.49
CA GLN A 72 17.29 -5.60 9.50
C GLN A 72 18.77 -5.30 9.12
N PRO A 73 19.76 -5.48 10.02
CA PRO A 73 21.16 -5.06 9.78
C PRO A 73 21.84 -5.62 8.52
N ASN A 74 21.36 -6.75 7.98
CA ASN A 74 21.91 -7.38 6.77
C ASN A 74 21.21 -6.95 5.47
N TYR A 75 20.36 -5.92 5.53
CA TYR A 75 19.60 -5.41 4.40
C TYR A 75 20.13 -4.04 3.97
N TYR A 76 20.06 -3.77 2.67
CA TYR A 76 20.44 -2.47 2.15
C TYR A 76 19.32 -1.48 2.44
N LYS A 77 19.66 -0.43 3.20
CA LYS A 77 18.69 0.52 3.72
C LYS A 77 17.81 1.06 2.59
N ASN A 78 16.50 1.07 2.84
CA ASN A 78 15.45 1.57 1.95
C ASN A 78 15.37 0.93 0.55
N MET A 79 16.10 -0.15 0.25
CA MET A 79 16.05 -0.82 -1.06
C MET A 79 15.14 -2.05 -1.04
N TRP A 80 14.27 -2.13 -2.06
CA TRP A 80 13.24 -3.15 -2.16
C TRP A 80 13.26 -3.80 -3.53
N VAL A 81 13.20 -5.13 -3.55
CA VAL A 81 12.90 -5.90 -4.75
C VAL A 81 11.39 -6.09 -4.81
N VAL A 82 10.81 -5.69 -5.93
CA VAL A 82 9.38 -5.74 -6.15
C VAL A 82 9.08 -6.54 -7.40
N SER A 83 8.14 -7.48 -7.31
CA SER A 83 7.51 -8.07 -8.49
C SER A 83 6.01 -7.84 -8.46
N VAL A 84 5.40 -7.66 -9.63
CA VAL A 84 3.95 -7.59 -9.81
C VAL A 84 3.50 -8.76 -10.69
N ASN A 85 2.36 -9.34 -10.33
CA ASN A 85 1.67 -10.35 -11.14
C ASN A 85 0.28 -9.84 -11.50
N ASN A 86 -0.16 -10.16 -12.73
CA ASN A 86 -1.46 -9.78 -13.30
C ASN A 86 -1.74 -8.27 -13.23
N PHE A 87 -0.76 -7.46 -13.62
CA PHE A 87 -0.90 -6.01 -13.69
C PHE A 87 -1.85 -5.59 -14.82
N GLY A 88 -2.89 -4.84 -14.45
CA GLY A 88 -3.93 -4.32 -15.34
C GLY A 88 -4.64 -5.37 -16.20
N TRP A 89 -5.43 -4.89 -17.18
CA TRP A 89 -6.26 -5.75 -18.04
C TRP A 89 -5.48 -6.74 -18.91
N ARG A 90 -4.19 -6.47 -19.16
CA ARG A 90 -3.29 -7.34 -19.95
C ARG A 90 -2.67 -8.47 -19.13
N ASN A 91 -2.90 -8.51 -17.82
CA ASN A 91 -2.34 -9.49 -16.89
C ASN A 91 -0.80 -9.59 -16.99
N LEU A 92 -0.12 -8.45 -17.13
CA LEU A 92 1.34 -8.44 -17.28
C LEU A 92 2.03 -8.76 -15.95
N SER A 93 3.24 -9.30 -16.02
CA SER A 93 4.08 -9.51 -14.84
C SER A 93 5.41 -8.84 -15.06
N GLY A 94 6.04 -8.38 -13.99
CA GLY A 94 7.30 -7.66 -14.07
C GLY A 94 7.97 -7.54 -12.72
N ALA A 95 9.23 -7.11 -12.73
CA ALA A 95 9.99 -6.85 -11.52
C ALA A 95 10.79 -5.57 -11.66
N LYS A 96 11.03 -4.89 -10.54
CA LYS A 96 11.91 -3.73 -10.44
C LYS A 96 12.53 -3.64 -9.04
N ILE A 97 13.65 -2.94 -8.98
CA ILE A 97 14.25 -2.51 -7.72
C ILE A 97 13.85 -1.06 -7.48
N ILE A 98 13.44 -0.73 -6.26
CA ILE A 98 13.09 0.63 -5.87
C ILE A 98 13.79 1.04 -4.57
N CYS A 99 14.09 2.32 -4.46
CA CYS A 99 14.44 2.96 -3.20
C CYS A 99 13.18 3.62 -2.66
N ALA A 100 12.73 3.22 -1.47
CA ALA A 100 11.57 3.81 -0.80
C ALA A 100 11.84 3.98 0.69
N GLU A 101 11.82 5.23 1.14
CA GLU A 101 12.13 5.60 2.53
C GLU A 101 10.90 5.64 3.43
N SER A 102 9.72 5.83 2.83
CA SER A 102 8.42 5.89 3.50
C SER A 102 7.41 4.96 2.83
N GLY A 103 6.32 4.68 3.55
CA GLY A 103 5.17 3.97 3.01
C GLY A 103 4.53 4.72 1.85
N GLU A 104 4.45 6.04 1.92
CA GLU A 104 3.94 6.88 0.83
C GLU A 104 4.80 6.74 -0.43
N ASP A 105 6.13 6.86 -0.30
CA ASP A 105 7.05 6.74 -1.43
C ASP A 105 6.98 5.33 -2.05
N LEU A 106 6.87 4.31 -1.22
CA LEU A 106 6.64 2.93 -1.67
C LEU A 106 5.35 2.82 -2.49
N LEU A 107 4.21 3.24 -1.93
CA LEU A 107 2.91 3.12 -2.60
C LEU A 107 2.86 3.92 -3.90
N ARG A 108 3.39 5.15 -3.89
CA ARG A 108 3.48 6.02 -5.07
C ARG A 108 4.30 5.40 -6.20
N GLN A 109 5.32 4.62 -5.87
CA GLN A 109 6.13 3.92 -6.86
C GLN A 109 5.48 2.62 -7.33
N LEU A 110 4.64 1.96 -6.51
CA LEU A 110 4.05 0.66 -6.83
C LEU A 110 2.70 0.76 -7.54
N LEU A 111 1.79 1.54 -6.96
CA LEU A 111 0.40 1.59 -7.38
C LEU A 111 0.23 2.47 -8.62
N PRO A 112 -0.75 2.15 -9.48
CA PRO A 112 -1.11 3.02 -10.58
C PRO A 112 -1.61 4.38 -10.06
N LYS A 113 -1.45 5.45 -10.86
CA LYS A 113 -1.93 6.80 -10.54
C LYS A 113 -3.44 6.92 -10.77
N THR A 114 -4.21 6.16 -10.00
CA THR A 114 -5.67 6.12 -10.04
C THR A 114 -6.20 5.74 -8.65
N GLU A 115 -7.52 5.82 -8.49
CA GLU A 115 -8.18 5.34 -7.29
C GLU A 115 -7.94 3.84 -7.12
N CYS A 116 -7.35 3.49 -5.99
CA CYS A 116 -7.01 2.12 -5.64
C CYS A 116 -7.67 1.76 -4.31
N THR A 117 -8.18 0.54 -4.23
CA THR A 117 -8.44 -0.15 -2.97
C THR A 117 -7.38 -1.21 -2.82
N PHE A 118 -6.71 -1.32 -1.68
CA PHE A 118 -5.63 -2.29 -1.53
C PHE A 118 -5.51 -2.85 -0.11
N TYR A 119 -4.96 -4.05 -0.04
CA TYR A 119 -4.74 -4.78 1.20
C TYR A 119 -3.28 -5.22 1.27
N ILE A 120 -2.62 -4.91 2.39
CA ILE A 120 -1.24 -5.26 2.66
C ILE A 120 -1.23 -6.47 3.58
N TYR A 121 -0.61 -7.55 3.13
CA TYR A 121 -0.54 -8.82 3.84
C TYR A 121 0.89 -9.10 4.30
N LYS A 122 1.02 -9.61 5.52
CA LYS A 122 2.28 -10.22 5.95
C LYS A 122 2.56 -11.46 5.11
N ASN A 123 3.79 -11.60 4.61
CA ASN A 123 4.21 -12.80 3.87
C ASN A 123 5.25 -13.60 4.65
N ASN A 124 6.47 -13.09 4.72
CA ASN A 124 7.59 -13.69 5.47
C ASN A 124 8.29 -12.60 6.31
N ARG A 125 9.31 -12.97 7.07
CA ARG A 125 10.03 -12.04 7.97
C ARG A 125 10.55 -10.76 7.29
N ASN A 126 10.85 -10.81 6.00
CA ASN A 126 11.46 -9.73 5.22
C ASN A 126 10.65 -9.37 3.96
N SER A 127 9.39 -9.80 3.88
CA SER A 127 8.53 -9.48 2.73
C SER A 127 7.06 -9.39 3.11
N PHE A 128 6.34 -8.63 2.31
CA PHE A 128 4.89 -8.48 2.36
C PHE A 128 4.33 -8.49 0.95
N LYS A 129 3.00 -8.59 0.85
CA LYS A 129 2.29 -8.54 -0.41
C LYS A 129 1.26 -7.44 -0.37
N ILE A 130 0.96 -6.85 -1.53
CA ILE A 130 -0.13 -5.91 -1.69
C ILE A 130 -1.07 -6.50 -2.74
N GLN A 131 -2.32 -6.70 -2.37
CA GLN A 131 -3.39 -6.97 -3.33
C GLN A 131 -4.01 -5.64 -3.70
N ASN A 132 -4.00 -5.32 -5.00
CA ASN A 132 -4.51 -4.06 -5.49
C ASN A 132 -5.79 -4.26 -6.32
N PHE A 133 -6.74 -3.36 -6.14
CA PHE A 133 -8.02 -3.29 -6.84
C PHE A 133 -8.12 -1.89 -7.43
N HIS A 134 -8.44 -1.82 -8.71
CA HIS A 134 -8.70 -0.58 -9.44
C HIS A 134 -9.62 -0.90 -10.62
N HIS A 135 -10.08 0.10 -11.35
CA HIS A 135 -11.06 -0.08 -12.43
C HIS A 135 -10.60 -1.07 -13.53
N ASP A 136 -9.28 -1.20 -13.78
CA ASP A 136 -8.72 -2.16 -14.73
C ASP A 136 -8.43 -3.55 -14.11
N SER A 137 -8.53 -3.69 -12.78
CA SER A 137 -8.39 -4.95 -12.04
C SER A 137 -9.41 -5.04 -10.89
N PRO A 138 -10.73 -5.04 -11.19
CA PRO A 138 -11.77 -4.92 -10.18
C PRO A 138 -11.92 -6.14 -9.27
N THR A 139 -11.35 -7.29 -9.68
CA THR A 139 -11.41 -8.56 -8.93
C THR A 139 -10.19 -8.79 -8.04
N GLY A 140 -9.25 -7.83 -7.97
CA GLY A 140 -8.08 -7.92 -7.08
C GLY A 140 -7.08 -8.98 -7.49
N ASN A 141 -6.96 -9.25 -8.79
CA ASN A 141 -6.00 -10.22 -9.30
C ASN A 141 -4.58 -9.65 -9.40
N GLU A 142 -4.42 -8.35 -9.24
CA GLU A 142 -3.13 -7.66 -9.25
C GLU A 142 -2.44 -7.80 -7.89
N TRP A 143 -1.28 -8.45 -7.90
CA TRP A 143 -0.51 -8.75 -6.69
C TRP A 143 0.91 -8.20 -6.80
N TYR A 144 1.28 -7.33 -5.87
CA TYR A 144 2.65 -6.91 -5.65
C TYR A 144 3.28 -7.74 -4.55
N TYR A 145 4.55 -8.09 -4.73
CA TYR A 145 5.39 -8.81 -3.78
C TYR A 145 6.59 -7.93 -3.48
N VAL A 146 6.70 -7.50 -2.24
CA VAL A 146 7.72 -6.53 -1.81
C VAL A 146 8.64 -7.22 -0.82
N LYS A 147 9.94 -7.25 -1.13
CA LYS A 147 10.97 -7.88 -0.31
C LYS A 147 12.09 -6.89 -0.03
N ALA A 148 12.50 -6.76 1.23
CA ALA A 148 13.69 -5.99 1.57
C ALA A 148 14.92 -6.61 0.89
N MET A 149 15.73 -5.78 0.23
CA MET A 149 16.91 -6.23 -0.52
C MET A 149 18.07 -6.50 0.44
N THR A 150 18.70 -7.66 0.31
CA THR A 150 19.88 -8.01 1.12
C THR A 150 21.15 -7.39 0.54
N ILE A 151 22.15 -7.09 1.39
CA ILE A 151 23.44 -6.54 0.93
C ILE A 151 24.09 -7.42 -0.17
N PRO A 152 24.10 -8.77 -0.08
CA PRO A 152 24.64 -9.61 -1.15
C PRO A 152 23.87 -9.56 -2.48
N GLU A 153 22.56 -9.23 -2.45
CA GLU A 153 21.77 -9.06 -3.68
C GLU A 153 22.15 -7.75 -4.40
N VAL A 154 22.54 -6.70 -3.66
CA VAL A 154 23.00 -5.43 -4.24
C VAL A 154 24.33 -5.62 -4.95
N ASN A 155 25.27 -6.31 -4.29
CA ASN A 155 26.60 -6.55 -4.87
C ASN A 155 26.56 -7.42 -6.15
N LYS A 156 25.49 -8.20 -6.37
CA LYS A 156 25.25 -8.92 -7.63
C LYS A 156 24.44 -8.12 -8.64
N GLY A 157 23.66 -7.14 -8.17
CA GLY A 157 22.88 -6.24 -9.00
C GLY A 157 23.71 -5.10 -9.60
N GLU A 158 24.77 -4.66 -8.94
CA GLU A 158 25.73 -3.70 -9.50
C GLU A 158 26.39 -4.24 -10.78
N ASP A 159 26.73 -5.53 -10.82
CA ASP A 159 27.25 -6.19 -12.03
C ASP A 159 26.24 -6.14 -13.21
N LEU A 160 24.93 -6.27 -12.93
CA LEU A 160 23.87 -6.23 -13.95
C LEU A 160 23.53 -4.82 -14.44
N VAL A 161 23.67 -3.80 -13.59
CA VAL A 161 23.45 -2.40 -13.99
C VAL A 161 24.61 -1.91 -14.87
N TYR A 162 25.84 -2.38 -14.65
CA TYR A 162 26.97 -2.10 -15.53
C TYR A 162 26.82 -2.77 -16.91
N GLU A 163 26.40 -4.05 -16.99
CA GLU A 163 26.19 -4.73 -18.29
C GLU A 163 25.07 -4.10 -19.16
N MET A 164 24.08 -3.44 -18.55
CA MET A 164 22.98 -2.78 -19.27
C MET A 164 23.31 -1.36 -19.74
N MET A 165 24.37 -0.74 -19.22
CA MET A 165 24.84 0.59 -19.65
C MET A 165 25.97 0.53 -20.68
N GLU A 166 26.54 -0.65 -20.92
CA GLU A 166 27.61 -0.88 -21.91
C GLU A 166 27.12 -1.48 -23.25
N ASN A 167 25.80 -1.61 -23.46
CA ASN A 167 25.18 -2.05 -24.72
C ASN A 167 24.20 -1.00 -25.28
#